data_AF-A0A6B9UG88-F1
#
_entry.id   AF-A0A6B9UG88-F1
#
_cell.length_a   1.000
_cell.length_b   1.000
_cell.length_c   1.000
_cell.angle_alpha   90.00
_cell.angle_beta   90.00
_cell.angle_gamma   90.00
#
_symmetry.space_group_name_H-M   'P 1'
#
loop_
_entity.id
_entity.type
_entity.pdbx_description
1 polymer ?
#
loop_
_entity_poly.entity_id
_entity_poly.type
_entity_poly.pdbx_seq_one_letter_code
_entity_poly.pdbx_strand_id
1 'polypeptide(L)'
;VLVTNRGNVRRRALLKPYHPEHKPPSKKDLVYFESSPDFCFPDSSLGHSGTGGRVCNESSIGVDGCDLMCCGRGFKTENREETSRCN
;
A
#
# COMPACT_ATOMS: atom_id res chain seq x y z
N VAL A 1 3.76 -11.81 0.38
CA VAL A 1 4.23 -12.36 1.68
C VAL A 1 5.67 -11.95 1.88
N LEU A 2 5.98 -11.31 3.00
CA LEU A 2 7.35 -10.96 3.35
C LEU A 2 8.16 -12.24 3.58
N VAL A 3 9.27 -12.40 2.85
CA VAL A 3 10.16 -13.56 2.92
C VAL A 3 11.60 -13.17 3.20
N THR A 4 12.39 -14.11 3.72
CA THR A 4 13.83 -13.94 3.96
C THR A 4 14.62 -15.01 3.23
N ASN A 5 15.90 -14.73 2.91
CA ASN A 5 16.79 -15.72 2.28
C ASN A 5 17.40 -16.74 3.26
N ARG A 6 16.98 -16.76 4.53
CA ARG A 6 17.49 -17.68 5.57
C ARG A 6 17.04 -19.14 5.36
N GLY A 7 16.59 -19.49 4.15
CA GLY A 7 16.28 -20.86 3.74
C GLY A 7 17.54 -21.70 3.62
N ASN A 8 17.42 -23.01 3.85
CA ASN A 8 18.55 -23.93 3.80
C ASN A 8 18.61 -24.55 2.40
N VAL A 9 19.60 -24.22 1.57
CA VAL A 9 19.72 -24.66 0.15
C VAL A 9 19.54 -26.18 -0.03
N ARG A 10 19.92 -26.98 0.97
CA ARG A 10 19.78 -28.45 0.94
C ARG A 10 18.34 -28.94 0.99
N ARG A 11 17.42 -28.19 1.59
CA ARG A 11 15.97 -28.43 1.54
C ARG A 11 15.41 -27.41 0.55
N ARG A 12 14.74 -27.81 -0.52
CA ARG A 12 14.32 -26.98 -1.68
C ARG A 12 13.62 -25.62 -1.43
N ALA A 13 13.47 -25.12 -0.20
CA ALA A 13 12.93 -23.81 0.15
C ALA A 13 14.04 -22.81 0.52
N LEU A 14 14.44 -21.99 -0.45
CA LEU A 14 15.36 -20.85 -0.29
C LEU A 14 14.70 -19.65 0.41
N LEU A 15 13.39 -19.47 0.20
CA LEU A 15 12.60 -18.37 0.74
C LEU A 15 11.68 -18.89 1.83
N LYS A 16 11.77 -18.32 3.03
CA LYS A 16 10.89 -18.62 4.16
C LYS A 16 10.10 -17.38 4.57
N PRO A 17 8.87 -17.53 5.08
CA PRO A 17 8.14 -16.42 5.69
C PRO A 17 9.01 -15.70 6.72
N TYR A 18 8.93 -14.38 6.74
CA TYR A 18 9.61 -13.55 7.75
C TYR A 18 9.09 -13.86 9.16
N HIS A 19 7.78 -14.01 9.31
CA HIS A 19 7.16 -14.49 10.54
C HIS A 19 7.00 -16.01 10.50
N PRO A 20 7.62 -16.77 11.43
CA PRO A 20 7.57 -18.23 11.44
C PRO A 20 6.17 -18.83 11.53
N GLU A 21 5.23 -18.11 12.16
CA GLU A 21 3.84 -18.53 12.35
C GLU A 21 3.00 -18.50 11.05
N HIS A 22 3.51 -17.87 9.99
CA HIS A 22 2.80 -17.78 8.72
C HIS A 22 3.02 -19.03 7.87
N LYS A 23 1.98 -19.43 7.12
CA LYS A 23 2.09 -20.51 6.15
C LYS A 23 3.15 -20.18 5.09
N PRO A 24 3.98 -21.15 4.68
CA PRO A 24 4.90 -20.97 3.55
C PRO A 24 4.15 -20.57 2.28
N PRO A 25 4.69 -19.64 1.47
CA PRO A 25 4.05 -19.24 0.22
C PRO A 25 4.06 -20.39 -0.80
N SER A 26 2.99 -20.48 -1.57
CA SER A 26 2.82 -21.35 -2.73
C SER A 26 3.36 -20.70 -4.02
N LYS A 27 3.40 -21.46 -5.12
CA LYS A 27 3.84 -20.94 -6.43
C LYS A 27 2.95 -19.83 -7.01
N LYS A 28 1.72 -19.68 -6.52
CA LYS A 28 0.76 -18.66 -6.97
C LYS A 28 0.78 -17.40 -6.12
N ASP A 29 1.53 -17.40 -5.01
CA ASP A 29 1.56 -16.29 -4.08
C ASP A 29 2.63 -15.27 -4.47
N LEU A 30 2.29 -13.98 -4.38
CA LEU A 30 3.27 -12.92 -4.52
C LEU A 30 4.12 -12.83 -3.25
N VAL A 31 5.44 -12.81 -3.41
CA VAL A 31 6.42 -12.66 -2.33
C VAL A 31 7.20 -11.35 -2.50
N TYR A 32 7.58 -10.76 -1.38
CA TYR A 32 8.42 -9.55 -1.32
C TYR A 32 9.45 -9.72 -0.20
N PHE A 33 10.58 -9.02 -0.26
CA PHE A 33 11.67 -9.18 0.72
C PHE A 33 11.93 -7.92 1.56
N GLU A 34 11.33 -6.79 1.18
CA GLU A 34 11.39 -5.53 1.90
C GLU A 34 9.99 -5.00 2.15
N SER A 35 9.78 -4.38 3.31
CA SER A 35 8.52 -3.73 3.64
C SER A 35 8.30 -2.51 2.75
N SER A 36 7.03 -2.26 2.39
CA SER A 36 6.68 -1.04 1.66
C SER A 36 7.01 0.22 2.47
N PRO A 37 7.46 1.31 1.83
CA PRO A 37 7.69 2.58 2.50
C PRO A 37 6.38 3.25 2.91
N ASP A 38 6.49 4.34 3.67
CA ASP A 38 5.37 5.24 3.92
C ASP A 38 5.15 6.15 2.69
N PHE A 39 3.92 6.13 2.15
CA PHE A 39 3.54 6.92 0.98
C PHE A 39 2.84 8.22 1.33
N CYS A 40 2.72 8.58 2.62
CA CYS A 40 2.04 9.79 3.04
C CYS A 40 2.70 11.07 2.51
N PHE A 41 4.04 11.11 2.49
CA PHE A 41 4.83 12.26 2.09
C PHE A 41 5.60 11.99 0.79
N PRO A 42 5.97 13.04 0.03
CA PRO A 42 6.82 12.86 -1.15
C PRO A 42 8.21 12.36 -0.75
N ASP A 43 8.70 11.37 -1.48
CA ASP A 43 10.09 10.90 -1.43
C ASP A 43 10.60 10.77 -2.87
N SER A 44 11.46 11.71 -3.27
CA SER A 44 12.06 11.72 -4.60
C SER A 44 13.09 10.61 -4.79
N SER A 45 13.68 10.09 -3.71
CA SER A 45 14.67 9.00 -3.79
C SER A 45 14.00 7.66 -4.13
N LEU A 46 12.75 7.47 -3.66
CA LEU A 46 11.91 6.31 -3.96
C LEU A 46 10.94 6.55 -5.12
N GLY A 47 10.82 7.79 -5.60
CA GLY A 47 10.06 8.15 -6.79
C GLY A 47 8.56 8.31 -6.59
N HIS A 48 8.09 8.60 -5.37
CA HIS A 48 6.67 8.86 -5.10
C HIS A 48 6.39 10.29 -4.62
N SER A 49 5.24 10.83 -5.02
CA SER A 49 4.85 12.22 -4.74
C SER A 49 4.11 12.43 -3.41
N GLY A 50 3.87 11.36 -2.65
CA GLY A 50 3.05 11.41 -1.45
C GLY A 50 1.54 11.40 -1.75
N THR A 51 0.71 11.69 -0.75
CA THR A 51 -0.76 11.72 -0.91
C THR A 51 -1.37 13.14 -0.95
N GLY A 52 -0.53 14.18 -0.95
CA GLY A 52 -0.99 15.56 -1.05
C GLY A 52 -1.74 15.83 -2.35
N GLY A 53 -2.88 16.52 -2.27
CA GLY A 53 -3.69 16.89 -3.44
C GLY A 53 -4.50 15.75 -4.07
N ARG A 54 -4.50 14.55 -3.46
CA ARG A 54 -5.37 13.46 -3.89
C ARG A 54 -6.80 13.69 -3.44
N VAL A 55 -7.76 13.31 -4.29
CA VAL A 55 -9.18 13.24 -3.94
C VAL A 55 -9.39 12.11 -2.93
N CYS A 56 -10.20 12.37 -1.92
CA CYS A 56 -10.61 11.40 -0.91
C CYS A 56 -12.14 11.47 -0.71
N ASN A 57 -12.69 10.43 -0.11
CA ASN A 57 -14.11 10.34 0.23
C ASN A 57 -14.30 10.54 1.73
N GLU A 58 -14.93 11.65 2.13
CA GLU A 58 -15.16 11.98 3.55
C GLU A 58 -16.01 10.94 4.29
N SER A 59 -16.97 10.31 3.59
CA SER A 59 -17.86 9.31 4.22
C SER A 59 -17.26 7.91 4.29
N SER A 60 -16.08 7.67 3.68
CA SER A 60 -15.44 6.36 3.69
C SER A 60 -14.54 6.18 4.92
N ILE A 61 -14.63 5.00 5.52
CA ILE A 61 -13.71 4.54 6.58
C ILE A 61 -12.50 3.77 6.02
N GLY A 62 -12.48 3.55 4.71
CA GLY A 62 -11.46 2.77 4.01
C GLY A 62 -10.24 3.59 3.59
N VAL A 63 -9.39 2.98 2.77
CA VAL A 63 -8.16 3.63 2.25
C VAL A 63 -8.42 4.81 1.32
N ASP A 64 -9.63 4.92 0.78
CA ASP A 64 -10.14 6.07 0.04
C ASP A 64 -10.71 7.16 0.96
N GLY A 65 -10.92 6.83 2.24
CA GLY A 65 -11.35 7.74 3.30
C GLY A 65 -10.35 8.86 3.53
N CYS A 66 -10.84 10.08 3.80
CA CYS A 66 -9.96 11.23 3.99
C CYS A 66 -9.01 11.09 5.18
N ASP A 67 -9.41 10.39 6.25
CA ASP A 67 -8.55 10.14 7.42
C ASP A 67 -7.31 9.32 7.04
N LEU A 68 -7.48 8.26 6.26
CA LEU A 68 -6.39 7.39 5.82
C LEU A 68 -5.64 8.00 4.61
N MET A 69 -6.36 8.52 3.63
CA MET A 69 -5.75 9.03 2.41
C MET A 69 -4.92 10.29 2.66
N CYS A 70 -5.41 11.18 3.52
CA CYS A 70 -4.68 12.40 3.92
C CYS A 70 -3.77 12.17 5.13
N CYS A 71 -3.66 10.93 5.62
CA CYS A 71 -2.81 10.52 6.74
C CYS A 71 -3.00 11.40 7.99
N GLY A 72 -4.26 11.71 8.32
CA GLY A 72 -4.61 12.54 9.47
C GLY A 72 -4.21 14.03 9.38
N ARG A 73 -3.71 14.51 8.23
CA ARG A 73 -3.33 15.92 8.04
C ARG A 73 -4.53 16.86 7.83
N GLY A 74 -5.75 16.31 7.81
CA GLY A 74 -6.97 17.00 7.41
C GLY A 74 -7.15 17.06 5.89
N PHE A 75 -8.30 17.55 5.46
CA PHE A 75 -8.69 17.66 4.05
C PHE A 75 -9.49 18.95 3.82
N LYS A 76 -9.65 19.33 2.56
CA LYS A 76 -10.51 20.44 2.14
C LYS A 76 -11.63 19.89 1.29
N THR A 77 -12.85 20.33 1.55
CA THR A 77 -14.03 20.01 0.74
C THR A 77 -14.25 21.12 -0.27
N GLU A 78 -14.42 20.75 -1.53
CA GLU A 78 -14.69 21.67 -2.64
C GLU A 78 -15.92 21.18 -3.40
N ASN A 79 -16.86 22.08 -3.66
CA ASN A 79 -17.99 21.80 -4.54
C ASN A 79 -17.62 22.20 -5.96
N ARG A 80 -17.69 21.26 -6.90
CA ARG A 80 -17.34 21.48 -8.31
C ARG A 80 -18.50 21.03 -9.21
N GLU A 81 -18.86 21.86 -10.17
CA GLU A 81 -19.75 21.45 -11.25
C GLU A 81 -19.00 20.55 -12.23
N GLU A 82 -19.53 19.34 -12.45
CA GLU A 82 -18.99 18.40 -13.43
C GLU A 82 -20.02 18.14 -14.52
N THR A 83 -19.62 18.31 -15.78
CA THR A 83 -20.45 17.94 -16.93
C THR A 83 -20.27 16.45 -17.18
N SER A 84 -21.33 15.68 -17.02
CA SER A 84 -21.37 14.27 -17.38
C SER A 84 -22.41 14.04 -18.49
N ARG A 85 -22.31 12.91 -19.19
CA ARG A 85 -23.35 12.51 -20.15
C ARG A 85 -24.59 12.09 -19.37
N CYS A 86 -25.68 12.82 -19.53
CA CYS A 86 -27.00 12.48 -19.00
C CYS A 86 -28.00 12.20 -20.14
N ASN A 87 -29.15 11.59 -19.82
CA ASN A 87 -30.22 11.26 -20.76
C ASN A 87 -31.03 12.48 -21.18
#